data_AF-A0A6M2E338-F1
#
_entry.id   AF-A0A6M2E338-F1
#
_cell.length_a   1.000
_cell.length_b   1.000
_cell.length_c   1.000
_cell.angle_alpha   90.00
_cell.angle_beta   90.00
_cell.angle_gamma   90.00
#
_symmetry.space_group_name_H-M   'P 1'
#
loop_
_entity.id
_entity.type
_entity.pdbx_description
1 polymer ?
#
loop_
_entity_poly.entity_id
_entity_poly.type
_entity_poly.pdbx_seq_one_letter_code
_entity_poly.pdbx_strand_id
1 'polypeptide(L)'
;AGNLYREYMQLCSVWRADPSRSSKCLGEFIRRRVAEEFRQSDQTVLSDPNECARRLNSLRVLASDRYARLYPRVSVSFASGLTRAECSKVIFVNLHSPESGAQEQSLLQKLKETFSSRAASLKRNRKNPKK
;
A
#
# COMPACT_ATOMS: atom_id res chain seq x y z
N ALA A 1 -9.57 26.59 16.09
CA ALA A 1 -8.61 25.50 16.38
C ALA A 1 -9.28 24.24 16.92
N GLY A 2 -10.12 24.31 17.96
CA GLY A 2 -10.70 23.12 18.63
C GLY A 2 -11.51 22.14 17.75
N ASN A 3 -12.29 22.63 16.78
CA ASN A 3 -13.04 21.74 15.86
C ASN A 3 -12.10 20.96 14.93
N LEU A 4 -11.06 21.60 14.38
CA LEU A 4 -10.08 20.94 13.52
C LEU A 4 -9.35 19.81 14.26
N TYR A 5 -8.98 20.04 15.53
CA TYR A 5 -8.34 19.01 16.34
C TYR A 5 -9.23 17.77 16.54
N ARG A 6 -10.52 17.97 16.86
CA ARG A 6 -11.49 16.86 16.99
C ARG A 6 -11.62 16.08 15.69
N GLU A 7 -11.69 16.79 14.56
CA GLU A 7 -11.76 16.18 13.24
C GLU A 7 -10.50 15.38 12.89
N TYR A 8 -9.31 15.86 13.28
CA TYR A 8 -8.07 15.11 13.16
C TYR A 8 -8.05 13.85 14.03
N MET A 9 -8.56 13.92 15.26
CA MET A 9 -8.66 12.76 16.14
C MET A 9 -9.61 11.70 15.56
N GLN A 10 -10.75 12.12 14.99
CA GLN A 10 -11.66 11.22 14.27
C GLN A 10 -10.99 10.58 13.05
N LEU A 11 -10.20 11.33 12.29
CA LEU A 11 -9.45 10.77 11.18
C LEU A 11 -8.39 9.75 11.65
N CYS A 12 -7.75 10.01 12.79
CA CYS A 12 -6.79 9.10 13.40
C CYS A 12 -7.44 7.79 13.87
N SER A 13 -8.76 7.72 14.10
CA SER A 13 -9.42 6.44 14.40
C SER A 13 -9.49 5.53 13.17
N VAL A 14 -9.63 6.11 11.98
CA VAL A 14 -9.62 5.39 10.69
C VAL A 14 -8.21 4.89 10.37
N TRP A 15 -7.21 5.76 10.51
CA TRP A 15 -5.80 5.43 10.31
C TRP A 15 -5.18 4.85 11.59
N ARG A 16 -5.48 3.58 11.88
CA ARG A 16 -4.94 2.87 13.05
C ARG A 16 -3.41 2.83 13.01
N ALA A 17 -2.79 3.00 14.18
CA ALA A 17 -1.36 2.79 14.33
C ALA A 17 -1.09 1.28 14.37
N ASP A 18 -0.15 0.83 13.55
CA ASP A 18 0.29 -0.57 13.50
C ASP A 18 1.57 -0.72 14.35
N PRO A 19 1.49 -1.38 15.53
CA PRO A 19 2.63 -1.53 16.42
C PRO A 19 3.73 -2.43 15.84
N SER A 20 3.41 -3.30 14.87
CA SER A 20 4.41 -4.17 14.23
C SER A 20 5.36 -3.42 13.29
N ARG A 21 4.98 -2.20 12.91
CA ARG A 21 5.73 -1.31 12.00
C ARG A 21 5.94 0.06 12.62
N SER A 22 6.35 0.06 13.89
CA SER A 22 6.76 1.28 14.60
C SER A 22 7.75 2.10 13.75
N SER A 23 7.64 3.43 13.78
CA SER A 23 8.36 4.41 12.93
C SER A 23 7.94 4.52 11.45
N LYS A 24 7.44 3.45 10.83
CA LYS A 24 7.00 3.46 9.42
C LYS A 24 5.48 3.59 9.27
N CYS A 25 4.75 3.54 10.38
CA CYS A 25 3.31 3.63 10.36
C CYS A 25 2.84 5.07 10.09
N LEU A 26 2.07 5.26 9.02
CA LEU A 26 1.49 6.56 8.69
C LEU A 26 0.56 7.09 9.79
N GLY A 27 -0.22 6.21 10.42
CA GLY A 27 -1.13 6.58 11.50
C GLY A 27 -0.41 7.09 12.76
N GLU A 28 0.79 6.58 13.04
CA GLU A 28 1.65 7.08 14.13
C GLU A 28 2.25 8.45 13.75
N PHE A 29 2.75 8.57 12.51
CA PHE A 29 3.31 9.81 12.00
C PHE A 29 2.31 10.97 12.04
N ILE A 30 1.06 10.74 11.59
CA ILE A 30 0.01 11.76 11.60
C ILE A 30 -0.29 12.21 13.03
N ARG A 31 -0.44 11.29 13.99
CA ARG A 31 -0.70 11.64 15.40
C ARG A 31 0.43 12.47 15.99
N ARG A 32 1.68 12.11 15.71
CA ARG A 32 2.85 12.86 16.18
C ARG A 32 2.82 14.29 15.62
N ARG A 33 2.59 14.45 14.32
CA ARG A 33 2.48 15.78 13.69
C ARG A 33 1.33 16.61 14.25
N VAL A 34 0.16 16.00 14.46
CA VAL A 34 -0.98 16.69 15.09
C VAL A 34 -0.66 17.06 16.54
N ALA A 35 0.01 16.21 17.31
CA ALA A 35 0.42 16.53 18.68
C ALA A 35 1.45 17.69 18.72
N GLU A 36 2.36 17.77 17.74
CA GLU A 36 3.31 18.88 17.58
C GLU A 36 2.60 20.20 17.21
N GLU A 37 1.73 20.18 16.21
CA GLU A 37 1.03 21.36 15.70
C GLU A 37 -0.01 21.92 16.69
N PHE A 38 -0.64 21.05 17.48
CA PHE A 38 -1.67 21.43 18.45
C PHE A 38 -1.14 21.41 19.90
N ARG A 39 0.18 21.38 20.09
CA ARG A 39 0.81 21.34 21.43
C ARG A 39 0.35 22.54 22.26
N GLN A 40 -0.09 22.26 23.49
CA GLN A 40 -0.73 23.16 24.45
C GLN A 40 0.02 24.48 24.72
N SER A 41 -0.06 25.46 23.83
CA SER A 41 -0.04 26.86 24.26
C SER A 41 -1.48 27.28 24.52
N ASP A 42 -1.71 28.00 25.63
CA ASP A 42 -3.02 28.58 26.00
C ASP A 42 -3.59 29.52 24.91
N GLN A 43 -2.77 29.83 23.92
CA GLN A 43 -3.17 30.36 22.61
C GLN A 43 -2.52 29.53 21.51
N THR A 44 -3.12 28.40 21.12
CA THR A 44 -2.73 27.69 19.89
C THR A 44 -3.17 28.53 18.69
N VAL A 45 -2.37 29.55 18.38
CA VAL A 45 -2.44 30.29 17.14
C VAL A 45 -1.88 29.37 16.07
N LEU A 46 -2.77 28.61 15.42
CA LEU A 46 -2.43 27.93 14.18
C LEU A 46 -1.91 29.00 13.21
N SER A 47 -0.65 28.92 12.80
CA SER A 47 -0.06 29.89 11.85
C SER A 47 -0.90 30.03 10.59
N ASP A 48 -1.47 28.91 10.10
CA ASP A 48 -2.43 28.92 8.99
C ASP A 48 -3.55 27.89 9.21
N PRO A 49 -4.73 28.33 9.69
CA PRO A 49 -5.90 27.46 9.84
C PRO A 49 -6.41 26.89 8.51
N ASN A 50 -6.25 27.62 7.40
CA ASN A 50 -6.73 27.19 6.10
C ASN A 50 -5.86 26.07 5.53
N GLU A 51 -4.54 26.16 5.71
CA GLU A 51 -3.64 25.07 5.35
C GLU A 51 -3.91 23.81 6.18
N CYS A 52 -4.14 23.96 7.49
CA CYS A 52 -4.51 22.84 8.36
C CYS A 52 -5.81 22.16 7.86
N ALA A 53 -6.82 22.95 7.50
CA ALA A 53 -8.06 22.43 6.92
C ALA A 53 -7.85 21.74 5.56
N ARG A 54 -7.00 22.30 4.69
CA ARG A 54 -6.64 21.66 3.41
C ARG A 54 -5.96 20.31 3.62
N ARG A 55 -5.00 20.22 4.54
CA ARG A 55 -4.30 18.96 4.88
C ARG A 55 -5.30 17.92 5.41
N LEU A 56 -6.17 18.31 6.33
CA LEU A 56 -7.22 17.44 6.87
C LEU A 56 -8.14 16.91 5.75
N ASN A 57 -8.58 17.77 4.84
CA ASN A 57 -9.42 17.37 3.72
C ASN A 57 -8.71 16.39 2.79
N SER A 58 -7.44 16.65 2.45
CA SER A 58 -6.63 15.73 1.65
C SER A 58 -6.52 14.35 2.30
N LEU A 59 -6.29 14.30 3.61
CA LEU A 59 -6.22 13.03 4.33
C LEU A 59 -7.58 12.31 4.38
N ARG A 60 -8.71 13.02 4.49
CA ARG A 60 -10.05 12.44 4.39
C ARG A 60 -10.31 11.83 3.02
N VAL A 61 -9.92 12.54 1.96
CA VAL A 61 -10.04 12.04 0.58
C VAL A 61 -9.26 10.73 0.43
N LEU A 62 -8.03 10.66 0.95
CA LEU A 62 -7.23 9.43 0.96
C LEU A 62 -7.86 8.33 1.80
N ALA A 63 -8.33 8.64 3.03
CA ALA A 63 -8.96 7.68 3.93
C ALA A 63 -10.22 7.05 3.31
N SER A 64 -10.98 7.86 2.58
CA SER A 64 -12.17 7.40 1.89
C SER A 64 -11.86 6.67 0.60
N ASP A 65 -10.62 6.58 0.12
CA ASP A 65 -10.28 5.99 -1.18
C ASP A 65 -11.14 6.52 -2.34
N ARG A 66 -11.39 7.84 -2.33
CA ARG A 66 -12.30 8.52 -3.28
C ARG A 66 -11.95 8.23 -4.73
N TYR A 67 -10.66 8.24 -5.06
CA TYR A 67 -10.22 8.09 -6.45
C TYR A 67 -10.29 6.66 -6.96
N ALA A 68 -10.15 5.64 -6.09
CA ALA A 68 -10.40 4.27 -6.51
C ALA A 68 -11.87 4.04 -6.88
N ARG A 69 -12.81 4.73 -6.20
CA ARG A 69 -14.23 4.69 -6.56
C ARG A 69 -14.57 5.47 -7.82
N LEU A 70 -13.95 6.64 -8.01
CA LEU A 70 -14.19 7.47 -9.20
C LEU A 70 -13.61 6.85 -10.47
N TYR A 71 -12.46 6.18 -10.34
CA TYR A 71 -11.71 5.62 -11.46
C TYR A 71 -11.45 4.13 -11.21
N PRO A 72 -12.49 3.27 -11.30
CA PRO A 72 -12.31 1.84 -11.14
C PRO A 72 -11.39 1.30 -12.22
N ARG A 73 -10.43 0.45 -11.83
CA ARG A 73 -9.53 -0.19 -12.79
C ARG A 73 -10.29 -1.23 -13.60
N VAL A 74 -10.20 -1.14 -14.92
CA VAL A 74 -10.80 -2.11 -15.86
C VAL A 74 -10.05 -3.45 -15.85
N SER A 75 -8.76 -3.43 -15.53
CA SER A 75 -7.93 -4.64 -15.48
C SER A 75 -6.99 -4.62 -14.28
N VAL A 76 -6.75 -5.79 -13.70
CA VAL A 76 -5.77 -5.94 -12.63
C VAL A 76 -4.37 -6.05 -13.22
N SER A 77 -3.52 -5.05 -12.96
CA SER A 77 -2.12 -5.05 -13.36
C SER A 77 -1.27 -5.53 -12.19
N PHE A 78 -0.71 -6.74 -12.31
CA PHE A 78 0.31 -7.23 -11.40
C PHE A 78 1.67 -7.13 -12.09
N ALA A 79 2.72 -6.70 -11.39
CA ALA A 79 4.06 -6.59 -11.96
C ALA A 79 4.58 -7.92 -12.52
N SER A 80 4.24 -9.03 -11.86
CA SER A 80 4.53 -10.41 -12.30
C SER A 80 3.43 -11.02 -13.18
N GLY A 81 2.29 -10.35 -13.35
CA GLY A 81 1.09 -10.93 -13.95
C GLY A 81 0.42 -12.03 -13.10
N LEU A 82 0.89 -12.25 -11.86
CA LEU A 82 0.38 -13.26 -10.94
C LEU A 82 -0.45 -12.63 -9.83
N THR A 83 -1.48 -13.33 -9.39
CA THR A 83 -2.24 -13.00 -8.18
C THR A 83 -1.38 -13.23 -6.93
N ARG A 84 -1.80 -12.64 -5.79
CA ARG A 84 -1.11 -12.81 -4.50
C ARG A 84 -0.95 -14.29 -4.11
N ALA A 85 -2.00 -15.08 -4.31
CA ALA A 85 -1.99 -16.51 -3.99
C ALA A 85 -1.00 -17.27 -4.88
N GLU A 86 -0.96 -16.96 -6.18
CA GLU A 86 0.01 -17.56 -7.10
C GLU A 86 1.44 -17.15 -6.76
N CYS A 87 1.70 -15.87 -6.43
CA CYS A 87 3.01 -15.43 -5.96
C CYS A 87 3.45 -16.19 -4.69
N SER A 88 2.55 -16.37 -3.72
CA SER A 88 2.85 -17.12 -2.49
C SER A 88 3.21 -18.57 -2.81
N LYS A 89 2.52 -19.20 -3.77
CA LYS A 89 2.80 -20.56 -4.22
C LYS A 89 4.16 -20.65 -4.91
N VAL A 90 4.48 -19.73 -5.81
CA VAL A 90 5.78 -19.67 -6.49
C VAL A 90 6.90 -19.50 -5.46
N ILE A 91 6.75 -18.58 -4.52
CA ILE A 91 7.71 -18.36 -3.43
C ILE A 91 7.87 -19.64 -2.60
N PHE A 92 6.78 -20.24 -2.14
CA PHE A 92 6.80 -21.47 -1.34
C PHE A 92 7.53 -22.62 -2.06
N VAL A 93 7.14 -22.90 -3.30
CA VAL A 93 7.73 -23.97 -4.13
C VAL A 93 9.23 -23.74 -4.33
N ASN A 94 9.66 -22.49 -4.59
CA ASN A 94 11.08 -22.21 -4.82
C ASN A 94 11.91 -22.21 -3.52
N LEU A 95 11.33 -21.84 -2.38
CA LEU A 95 12.03 -21.83 -1.08
C LEU A 95 12.09 -23.20 -0.39
N HIS A 96 11.13 -24.09 -0.66
CA HIS A 96 10.98 -25.37 0.05
C HIS A 96 11.24 -26.59 -0.85
N SER A 97 11.65 -26.40 -2.10
CA SER A 97 12.01 -27.53 -2.96
C SER A 97 13.31 -28.16 -2.43
N PRO A 98 13.32 -29.48 -2.13
CA PRO A 98 14.54 -30.17 -1.77
C PRO A 98 15.49 -30.13 -2.97
N GLU A 99 16.74 -29.81 -2.71
CA GLU A 99 17.76 -29.67 -3.75
C GLU A 99 17.98 -31.02 -4.44
N SER A 100 17.57 -31.12 -5.70
CA SER A 100 17.96 -32.24 -6.57
C SER A 100 19.18 -31.79 -7.36
N GLY A 101 20.34 -32.35 -7.00
CA GLY A 101 21.63 -32.02 -7.59
C GLY A 101 21.66 -32.24 -9.09
N ALA A 102 22.12 -31.21 -9.81
CA ALA A 102 22.84 -31.30 -11.09
C ALA A 102 23.19 -29.91 -11.66
N GLN A 103 22.55 -28.82 -11.21
CA GLN A 103 22.94 -27.46 -11.56
C GLN A 103 22.30 -26.47 -10.57
N GLU A 104 23.10 -25.89 -9.69
CA GLU A 104 22.65 -24.88 -8.72
C GLU A 104 22.32 -23.57 -9.45
N GLN A 105 21.19 -23.52 -10.14
CA GLN A 105 20.63 -22.25 -10.55
C GLN A 105 20.21 -21.50 -9.29
N SER A 106 20.73 -20.28 -9.12
CA SER A 106 20.37 -19.41 -8.00
C SER A 106 18.84 -19.28 -7.88
N LEU A 107 18.32 -19.20 -6.66
CA LEU A 107 16.87 -19.05 -6.41
C LEU A 107 16.25 -17.89 -7.21
N LEU A 108 17.00 -16.81 -7.39
CA LEU A 108 16.58 -15.66 -8.20
C LEU A 108 16.45 -16.01 -9.69
N GLN A 109 17.28 -16.91 -10.21
CA GLN A 109 17.22 -17.36 -11.60
C GLN A 109 15.97 -18.23 -11.84
N LYS A 110 15.66 -19.16 -10.93
CA LYS A 110 14.43 -19.97 -10.97
C LYS A 110 13.18 -19.08 -10.89
N LEU A 111 13.20 -18.07 -10.01
CA LEU A 111 12.13 -17.08 -9.92
C LEU A 111 12.00 -16.26 -11.21
N LYS A 112 13.11 -15.79 -11.79
CA LYS A 112 13.11 -15.03 -13.05
C LYS A 112 12.50 -15.85 -14.19
N GLU A 113 12.84 -17.14 -14.31
CA GLU A 113 12.31 -18.03 -15.35
C GLU A 113 10.81 -18.30 -15.17
N THR A 114 10.37 -18.56 -13.94
CA THR A 114 8.94 -18.80 -13.64
C THR A 114 8.09 -17.55 -13.89
N PHE A 115 8.56 -16.35 -13.54
CA PHE A 115 7.84 -15.12 -13.86
C PHE A 115 7.85 -14.81 -15.37
N SER A 116 8.99 -15.03 -16.07
CA SER A 116 9.12 -14.73 -17.50
C SER A 116 8.28 -15.67 -18.38
N SER A 117 8.25 -16.95 -18.05
CA SER A 117 7.42 -17.95 -18.75
C SER A 117 5.93 -17.65 -18.60
N ARG A 118 5.48 -17.24 -17.41
CA ARG A 118 4.09 -16.82 -17.19
C ARG A 118 3.73 -15.56 -17.95
N ALA A 119 4.60 -14.56 -17.98
CA ALA A 119 4.40 -13.34 -18.77
C ALA A 119 4.21 -13.65 -20.27
N ALA A 120 4.94 -14.63 -20.82
CA ALA A 120 4.77 -15.09 -22.19
C ALA A 120 3.41 -15.79 -22.41
N SER A 121 2.94 -16.60 -21.44
CA SER A 121 1.63 -17.27 -21.53
C SER A 121 0.45 -16.29 -21.55
N LEU A 122 0.51 -15.22 -20.75
CA LEU A 122 -0.52 -14.17 -20.69
C LEU A 122 -0.57 -13.34 -21.99
N LYS A 123 0.58 -13.04 -22.60
CA LYS A 123 0.65 -12.39 -23.91
C LYS A 123 0.03 -13.24 -25.02
N ARG A 124 0.20 -14.57 -24.95
CA ARG A 124 -0.37 -15.52 -25.92
C ARG A 124 -1.90 -15.58 -25.81
N ASN A 125 -2.44 -15.59 -24.59
CA ASN A 125 -3.88 -15.66 -24.34
C ASN A 125 -4.63 -14.38 -24.78
N ARG A 126 -3.97 -13.21 -24.70
CA ARG A 126 -4.52 -11.95 -25.23
C ARG A 126 -4.65 -11.91 -26.76
N LYS A 127 -3.83 -12.67 -27.50
CA LYS A 127 -3.87 -12.72 -28.98
C LYS A 127 -4.93 -13.67 -29.53
N ASN A 128 -5.37 -14.65 -28.72
CA ASN A 128 -6.44 -15.58 -29.06
C ASN A 128 -7.55 -15.49 -28.00
N PRO A 129 -8.36 -14.41 -27.97
CA PRO A 129 -9.58 -14.45 -27.20
C PRO A 129 -10.45 -15.54 -27.83
N LYS A 130 -10.72 -16.62 -27.10
CA LYS A 130 -11.69 -17.63 -27.54
C LYS A 130 -13.00 -16.90 -27.86
N LYS A 131 -13.46 -17.02 -29.10
CA LYS A 131 -14.80 -16.59 -29.55
C LYS A 131 -15.86 -17.37 -28.78
#